data_AF-A0A1A9AM35-F1
#
_entry.id   AF-A0A1A9AM35-F1
#
_cell.length_a   1.000
_cell.length_b   1.000
_cell.length_c   1.000
_cell.angle_alpha   90.00
_cell.angle_beta   90.00
_cell.angle_gamma   90.00
#
_symmetry.space_group_name_H-M   'P 1'
#
loop_
_entity.id
_entity.type
_entity.pdbx_description
1 polymer ?
#
loop_
_entity_poly.entity_id
_entity_poly.type
_entity_poly.pdbx_seq_one_letter_code
_entity_poly.pdbx_strand_id
1 'polypeptide(L)'
;MEDERILLKNIDSLDFDSKLDNINGKCDNCSSCYKYGNNLKNPFSFQLLCHLFVKNIEYIPLSIELNGQNLKEKRYDDFIYWILNMINKMNEEIEQTEVNKIINELKNIWKNINGILQGNGVNESYLCDVSKIEPPLKFDDLKRKKRMSDYCQNFNTLYIKLTNHNKPNCRIYYDYFNKTKDIYKEISENCPKEGADTNNCPQICMGKDKDNDPEIIHKNLKCNITGVQEKQQKVNQEEKCNTEKDTLRSQLDQALVAPSKRAFDYSDPRTVFLILFTLWGIFLTFFFLCKITPFGSWIRNNLIKKKLVRDNFDELVEDESIYDYSEDVNTNMKNVNYNISYNSDWNPSQ
;
A
#
# COMPACT_ATOMS: atom_id res chain seq x y z
N MET A 1 -9.19 14.53 -15.47
CA MET A 1 -8.54 14.11 -14.21
C MET A 1 -8.03 12.67 -14.23
N GLU A 2 -8.87 11.63 -14.31
CA GLU A 2 -8.35 10.24 -14.30
C GLU A 2 -7.65 9.86 -15.61
N ASP A 3 -8.29 10.20 -16.75
CA ASP A 3 -7.70 9.99 -18.08
C ASP A 3 -6.38 10.78 -18.26
N GLU A 4 -6.29 11.97 -17.67
CA GLU A 4 -5.06 12.79 -17.73
C GLU A 4 -3.92 12.17 -16.93
N ARG A 5 -4.20 11.60 -15.75
CA ARG A 5 -3.17 10.87 -14.97
C ARG A 5 -2.67 9.65 -15.74
N ILE A 6 -3.57 8.89 -16.36
CA ILE A 6 -3.20 7.73 -17.18
C ILE A 6 -2.32 8.16 -18.35
N LEU A 7 -2.64 9.29 -18.98
CA LEU A 7 -1.87 9.79 -20.12
C LEU A 7 -0.52 10.37 -19.73
N LEU A 8 -0.40 10.99 -18.55
CA LEU A 8 0.88 11.44 -17.99
C LEU A 8 1.82 10.27 -17.63
N LYS A 9 1.28 9.08 -17.31
CA LYS A 9 2.11 7.87 -17.15
C LYS A 9 2.78 7.41 -18.45
N ASN A 10 2.43 7.97 -19.62
CA ASN A 10 3.20 7.75 -20.85
C ASN A 10 4.48 8.63 -20.93
N ILE A 11 4.76 9.43 -19.91
CA ILE A 11 6.02 10.16 -19.75
C ILE A 11 6.92 9.31 -18.84
N ASP A 12 8.04 8.86 -19.38
CA ASP A 12 8.88 7.80 -18.77
C ASP A 12 9.37 8.11 -17.35
N SER A 13 9.65 9.38 -17.04
CA SER A 13 10.03 9.74 -15.68
C SER A 13 8.84 9.65 -14.71
N LEU A 14 7.65 10.07 -15.14
CA LEU A 14 6.44 10.05 -14.33
C LEU A 14 5.92 8.63 -14.12
N ASP A 15 6.07 7.74 -15.11
CA ASP A 15 5.79 6.31 -14.95
C ASP A 15 6.64 5.71 -13.83
N PHE A 16 7.94 5.98 -13.86
CA PHE A 16 8.85 5.45 -12.86
C PHE A 16 8.57 5.99 -11.45
N ASP A 17 8.34 7.30 -11.32
CA ASP A 17 7.93 7.90 -10.05
C ASP A 17 6.62 7.25 -9.53
N SER A 18 5.64 7.08 -10.43
CA SER A 18 4.38 6.41 -10.08
C SER A 18 4.60 4.96 -9.65
N LYS A 19 5.59 4.27 -10.20
CA LYS A 19 5.92 2.90 -9.79
C LYS A 19 6.56 2.89 -8.41
N LEU A 20 7.47 3.81 -8.08
CA LEU A 20 8.07 3.89 -6.74
C LEU A 20 7.03 4.01 -5.62
N ASP A 21 5.92 4.71 -5.88
CA ASP A 21 4.81 4.86 -4.95
C ASP A 21 3.88 3.62 -4.90
N ASN A 22 3.79 2.86 -6.00
CA ASN A 22 2.74 1.85 -6.21
C ASN A 22 3.31 0.49 -6.66
N ILE A 23 4.47 0.07 -6.14
CA ILE A 23 5.02 -1.25 -6.50
C ILE A 23 4.08 -2.35 -6.03
N ASN A 24 3.45 -2.98 -7.02
CA ASN A 24 2.65 -4.17 -6.87
C ASN A 24 3.56 -5.41 -6.83
N GLY A 25 3.10 -6.44 -6.11
CA GLY A 25 3.80 -7.71 -6.03
C GLY A 25 4.32 -8.05 -4.64
N LYS A 26 4.86 -9.26 -4.55
CA LYS A 26 5.48 -9.82 -3.35
C LYS A 26 6.80 -9.09 -3.08
N CYS A 27 7.11 -8.88 -1.80
CA CYS A 27 8.43 -8.43 -1.39
C CYS A 27 9.20 -9.64 -0.89
N ASP A 28 10.23 -10.05 -1.60
CA ASP A 28 10.95 -11.28 -1.26
C ASP A 28 11.89 -11.07 -0.07
N ASN A 29 12.47 -9.87 0.06
CA ASN A 29 13.46 -9.57 1.09
C ASN A 29 13.00 -8.58 2.17
N CYS A 30 11.71 -8.27 2.26
CA CYS A 30 11.18 -7.33 3.28
C CYS A 30 11.41 -7.82 4.72
N SER A 31 11.63 -9.12 4.93
CA SER A 31 12.02 -9.66 6.22
C SER A 31 13.33 -9.06 6.76
N SER A 32 14.18 -8.52 5.87
CA SER A 32 15.40 -7.81 6.25
C SER A 32 15.11 -6.57 7.10
N CYS A 33 13.96 -5.91 6.92
CA CYS A 33 13.60 -4.69 7.63
C CYS A 33 13.54 -4.88 9.14
N TYR A 34 13.11 -6.05 9.63
CA TYR A 34 12.98 -6.32 11.07
C TYR A 34 14.30 -6.35 11.84
N LYS A 35 15.45 -6.32 11.14
CA LYS A 35 16.79 -6.29 11.75
C LYS A 35 17.29 -4.88 12.04
N TYR A 36 16.62 -3.84 11.51
CA TYR A 36 17.12 -2.46 11.47
C TYR A 36 16.13 -1.50 12.10
N GLY A 37 16.59 -0.30 12.44
CA GLY A 37 15.74 0.81 12.87
C GLY A 37 15.19 0.74 14.30
N ASN A 38 15.58 -0.25 15.11
CA ASN A 38 15.13 -0.39 16.51
C ASN A 38 15.50 0.81 17.40
N ASN A 39 16.58 1.53 17.05
CA ASN A 39 17.10 2.68 17.82
C ASN A 39 16.65 4.04 17.25
N LEU A 40 15.75 4.06 16.26
CA LEU A 40 15.20 5.28 15.68
C LEU A 40 14.07 5.82 16.56
N LYS A 41 13.80 7.13 16.47
CA LYS A 41 12.73 7.78 17.25
C LYS A 41 11.35 7.23 16.91
N ASN A 42 11.13 6.79 15.67
CA ASN A 42 9.86 6.22 15.21
C ASN A 42 10.08 4.91 14.43
N PRO A 43 10.29 3.78 15.14
CA PRO A 43 10.57 2.48 14.51
C PRO A 43 9.41 1.98 13.65
N PHE A 44 8.16 2.29 14.03
CA PHE A 44 6.97 1.89 13.26
C PHE A 44 6.95 2.53 11.87
N SER A 45 7.15 3.85 11.80
CA SER A 45 7.15 4.57 10.52
C SER A 45 8.36 4.19 9.67
N PHE A 46 9.51 3.95 10.31
CA PHE A 46 10.68 3.40 9.63
C PHE A 46 10.37 2.03 9.02
N GLN A 47 9.67 1.16 9.74
CA GLN A 47 9.34 -0.17 9.23
C GLN A 47 8.45 -0.09 7.98
N LEU A 48 7.47 0.81 7.96
CA LEU A 48 6.64 1.05 6.77
C LEU A 48 7.48 1.55 5.58
N LEU A 49 8.33 2.55 5.81
CA LEU A 49 9.27 3.06 4.80
C LEU A 49 10.19 1.95 4.29
N CYS A 50 10.74 1.13 5.18
CA CYS A 50 11.68 0.06 4.83
C CYS A 50 11.04 -0.97 3.90
N HIS A 51 9.78 -1.33 4.11
CA HIS A 51 9.10 -2.28 3.21
C HIS A 51 8.97 -1.73 1.78
N LEU A 52 8.58 -0.45 1.64
CA LEU A 52 8.50 0.20 0.34
C LEU A 52 9.89 0.32 -0.30
N PHE A 53 10.89 0.69 0.51
CA PHE A 53 12.28 0.80 0.10
C PHE A 53 12.84 -0.52 -0.45
N VAL A 54 12.65 -1.64 0.26
CA VAL A 54 13.14 -2.95 -0.20
C VAL A 54 12.46 -3.36 -1.50
N LYS A 55 11.14 -3.21 -1.62
CA LYS A 55 10.43 -3.46 -2.88
C LYS A 55 11.00 -2.64 -4.05
N ASN A 56 11.28 -1.37 -3.81
CA ASN A 56 11.85 -0.48 -4.82
C ASN A 56 13.27 -0.93 -5.23
N ILE A 57 14.11 -1.37 -4.28
CA ILE A 57 15.46 -1.88 -4.59
C ILE A 57 15.41 -3.18 -5.39
N GLU A 58 14.43 -4.05 -5.14
CA GLU A 58 14.22 -5.28 -5.93
C GLU A 58 13.77 -4.95 -7.37
N TYR A 59 12.98 -3.89 -7.54
CA TYR A 59 12.43 -3.48 -8.83
C TYR A 59 13.41 -2.69 -9.72
N ILE A 60 14.22 -1.80 -9.15
CA ILE A 60 15.05 -0.87 -9.94
C ILE A 60 16.02 -1.60 -10.89
N PRO A 61 16.73 -2.67 -10.50
CA PRO A 61 17.60 -3.41 -11.41
C PRO A 61 16.85 -3.95 -12.64
N LEU A 62 15.65 -4.50 -12.46
CA LEU A 62 14.79 -4.95 -13.55
C LEU A 62 14.38 -3.77 -14.45
N SER A 63 14.04 -2.62 -13.85
CA SER A 63 13.73 -1.41 -14.62
C SER A 63 14.93 -0.95 -15.47
N ILE A 64 16.15 -1.12 -14.99
CA ILE A 64 17.37 -0.74 -15.74
C ILE A 64 17.61 -1.74 -16.87
N GLU A 65 17.50 -3.04 -16.59
CA GLU A 65 17.63 -4.10 -17.58
C GLU A 65 16.68 -3.91 -18.77
N LEU A 66 15.40 -3.61 -18.50
CA LEU A 66 14.38 -3.45 -19.53
C LEU A 66 14.50 -2.15 -20.35
N ASN A 67 15.05 -1.07 -19.76
CA ASN A 67 15.01 0.26 -20.38
C ASN A 67 16.40 0.81 -20.79
N GLY A 68 17.48 0.13 -20.40
CA GLY A 68 18.84 0.47 -20.78
C GLY A 68 19.72 0.96 -19.64
N GLN A 69 20.98 0.54 -19.69
CA GLN A 69 22.01 0.83 -18.71
C GLN A 69 22.29 2.33 -18.51
N ASN A 70 22.08 3.13 -19.56
CA ASN A 70 22.24 4.59 -19.53
C ASN A 70 21.27 5.28 -18.56
N LEU A 71 20.20 4.61 -18.13
CA LEU A 71 19.26 5.15 -17.13
C LEU A 71 19.66 4.82 -15.69
N LYS A 72 20.65 3.94 -15.47
CA LYS A 72 21.04 3.46 -14.14
C LYS A 72 21.19 4.59 -13.13
N GLU A 73 22.06 5.56 -13.42
CA GLU A 73 22.36 6.64 -12.50
C GLU A 73 21.11 7.47 -12.19
N LYS A 74 20.34 7.83 -13.22
CA LYS A 74 19.08 8.55 -13.05
C LYS A 74 18.09 7.78 -12.17
N ARG A 75 17.89 6.48 -12.39
CA ARG A 75 16.94 5.68 -11.59
C ARG A 75 17.32 5.69 -10.11
N TYR A 76 18.61 5.60 -9.79
CA TYR A 76 19.07 5.64 -8.41
C TYR A 76 19.03 7.05 -7.81
N ASP A 77 19.36 8.11 -8.57
CA ASP A 77 19.18 9.49 -8.13
C ASP A 77 17.72 9.81 -7.79
N ASP A 78 16.79 9.42 -8.69
CA ASP A 78 15.35 9.58 -8.50
C ASP A 78 14.87 8.83 -7.25
N PHE A 79 15.35 7.61 -7.06
CA PHE A 79 15.00 6.80 -5.88
C PHE A 79 15.56 7.40 -4.58
N ILE A 80 16.79 7.91 -4.59
CA ILE A 80 17.38 8.60 -3.42
C ILE A 80 16.58 9.86 -3.07
N TYR A 81 16.21 10.66 -4.07
CA TYR A 81 15.31 11.79 -3.87
C TYR A 81 13.96 11.33 -3.28
N TRP A 82 13.36 10.27 -3.83
CA TRP A 82 12.09 9.72 -3.36
C TRP A 82 12.17 9.27 -1.90
N ILE A 83 13.24 8.58 -1.50
CA ILE A 83 13.47 8.18 -0.10
C ILE A 83 13.50 9.41 0.81
N LEU A 84 14.28 10.43 0.45
CA LEU A 84 14.40 11.62 1.29
C LEU A 84 13.08 12.40 1.38
N ASN A 85 12.32 12.45 0.28
CA ASN A 85 10.96 12.99 0.27
C ASN A 85 10.03 12.20 1.20
N MET A 86 10.11 10.87 1.20
CA MET A 86 9.33 10.02 2.11
C MET A 86 9.72 10.24 3.58
N ILE A 87 11.03 10.33 3.88
CA ILE A 87 11.52 10.61 5.25
C ILE A 87 10.99 11.95 5.75
N ASN A 88 11.07 13.00 4.92
CA ASN A 88 10.56 14.33 5.27
C ASN A 88 9.05 14.36 5.48
N LYS A 89 8.29 13.42 4.89
CA LYS A 89 6.84 13.30 5.11
C LYS A 89 6.48 12.50 6.36
N MET A 90 7.43 11.77 6.97
CA MET A 90 7.14 10.94 8.15
C MET A 90 6.72 11.77 9.36
N ASN A 91 7.27 12.98 9.55
CA ASN A 91 6.93 13.89 10.63
C ASN A 91 7.03 15.36 10.16
N GLU A 92 6.22 16.26 10.72
CA GLU A 92 6.21 17.69 10.37
C GLU A 92 7.57 18.36 10.57
N GLU A 93 8.31 17.97 11.61
CA GLU A 93 9.67 18.46 11.89
C GLU A 93 10.56 17.29 12.32
N ILE A 94 11.31 16.72 11.36
CA ILE A 94 12.32 15.71 11.64
C ILE A 94 13.71 16.37 11.72
N GLU A 95 14.41 16.13 12.83
CA GLU A 95 15.77 16.62 13.00
C GLU A 95 16.71 16.00 11.97
N GLN A 96 17.63 16.79 11.41
CA GLN A 96 18.62 16.30 10.44
C GLN A 96 19.46 15.12 10.98
N THR A 97 19.73 15.09 12.28
CA THR A 97 20.43 13.98 12.95
C THR A 97 19.63 12.68 12.86
N GLU A 98 18.31 12.75 12.97
CA GLU A 98 17.40 11.60 12.83
C GLU A 98 17.28 11.17 11.37
N VAL A 99 17.17 12.12 10.44
CA VAL A 99 17.21 11.85 8.99
C VAL A 99 18.48 11.07 8.62
N ASN A 100 19.64 11.52 9.13
CA ASN A 100 20.93 10.86 8.86
C ASN A 100 20.97 9.42 9.43
N LYS A 101 20.40 9.19 10.62
CA LYS A 101 20.29 7.83 11.18
C LYS A 101 19.40 6.94 10.30
N ILE A 102 18.24 7.42 9.87
CA ILE A 102 17.34 6.69 8.99
C ILE A 102 18.05 6.31 7.69
N ILE A 103 18.73 7.27 7.04
CA ILE A 103 19.48 7.02 5.81
C ILE A 103 20.56 5.96 6.04
N ASN A 104 21.29 6.00 7.17
CA ASN A 104 22.31 5.00 7.48
C ASN A 104 21.74 3.59 7.68
N GLU A 105 20.59 3.46 8.35
CA GLU A 105 19.88 2.17 8.47
C GLU A 105 19.46 1.65 7.09
N LEU A 106 18.86 2.52 6.26
CA LEU A 106 18.47 2.16 4.88
C LEU A 106 19.67 1.77 4.01
N LYS A 107 20.82 2.46 4.13
CA LYS A 107 22.07 2.08 3.44
C LYS A 107 22.53 0.68 3.82
N ASN A 108 22.46 0.31 5.10
CA ASN A 108 22.84 -1.02 5.58
C ASN A 108 21.92 -2.10 5.00
N ILE A 109 20.61 -1.83 4.97
CA ILE A 109 19.62 -2.71 4.33
C ILE A 109 19.96 -2.86 2.84
N TRP A 110 20.17 -1.75 2.13
CA TRP A 110 20.46 -1.77 0.70
C TRP A 110 21.72 -2.58 0.37
N LYS A 111 22.79 -2.43 1.15
CA LYS A 111 24.01 -3.23 1.00
C LYS A 111 23.73 -4.73 1.11
N ASN A 112 22.92 -5.13 2.09
CA ASN A 112 22.51 -6.52 2.28
C ASN A 112 21.69 -7.02 1.07
N ILE A 113 20.67 -6.27 0.67
CA ILE A 113 19.82 -6.64 -0.47
C ILE A 113 20.63 -6.73 -1.77
N ASN A 114 21.56 -5.81 -2.04
CA ASN A 114 22.45 -5.89 -3.20
C ASN A 114 23.23 -7.21 -3.22
N GLY A 115 23.75 -7.67 -2.07
CA GLY A 115 24.45 -8.94 -1.96
C GLY A 115 23.54 -10.14 -2.28
N ILE A 116 22.28 -10.10 -1.81
CA ILE A 116 21.28 -11.14 -2.12
C ILE A 116 20.96 -11.15 -3.62
N LEU A 117 20.69 -9.96 -4.21
CA LEU A 117 20.37 -9.83 -5.63
C LEU A 117 21.53 -10.31 -6.51
N GLN A 118 22.77 -9.94 -6.18
CA GLN A 118 23.96 -10.43 -6.87
C GLN A 118 24.09 -11.95 -6.76
N GLY A 119 23.86 -12.52 -5.58
CA GLY A 119 23.85 -13.98 -5.37
C GLY A 119 22.77 -14.72 -6.17
N ASN A 120 21.66 -14.04 -6.47
CA ASN A 120 20.57 -14.55 -7.30
C ASN A 120 20.76 -14.28 -8.80
N GLY A 121 21.94 -13.80 -9.22
CA GLY A 121 22.30 -13.62 -10.63
C GLY A 121 21.96 -12.27 -11.24
N VAL A 122 21.51 -11.28 -10.45
CA VAL A 122 21.35 -9.90 -10.95
C VAL A 122 22.73 -9.35 -11.31
N ASN A 123 22.86 -8.81 -12.53
CA ASN A 123 24.11 -8.24 -13.01
C ASN A 123 24.54 -7.07 -12.12
N GLU A 124 25.79 -7.10 -11.62
CA GLU A 124 26.36 -6.07 -10.76
C GLU A 124 26.33 -4.67 -11.42
N SER A 125 26.43 -4.62 -12.75
CA SER A 125 26.29 -3.37 -13.48
C SER A 125 24.91 -2.73 -13.31
N TYR A 126 23.85 -3.45 -12.93
CA TYR A 126 22.53 -2.89 -12.64
C TYR A 126 22.37 -2.43 -11.19
N LEU A 127 23.25 -2.83 -10.27
CA LEU A 127 23.11 -2.55 -8.84
C LEU A 127 23.65 -1.16 -8.45
N CYS A 128 23.09 -0.59 -7.39
CA CYS A 128 23.53 0.70 -6.83
C CYS A 128 24.84 0.55 -6.05
N ASP A 129 25.78 1.48 -6.24
CA ASP A 129 26.91 1.62 -5.33
C ASP A 129 26.51 2.49 -4.13
N VAL A 130 26.06 1.82 -3.06
CA VAL A 130 25.58 2.45 -1.83
C VAL A 130 26.68 3.20 -1.06
N SER A 131 27.95 2.97 -1.38
CA SER A 131 29.07 3.68 -0.72
C SER A 131 29.05 5.18 -1.04
N LYS A 132 28.54 5.56 -2.22
CA LYS A 132 28.46 6.94 -2.70
C LYS A 132 27.36 7.78 -2.02
N ILE A 133 26.48 7.15 -1.24
CA ILE A 133 25.37 7.83 -0.58
C ILE A 133 25.86 8.35 0.77
N GLU A 134 26.28 9.60 0.89
CA GLU A 134 26.82 10.14 2.14
C GLU A 134 25.90 11.19 2.78
N PRO A 135 25.33 10.93 3.98
CA PRO A 135 24.62 11.96 4.74
C PRO A 135 25.57 13.08 5.23
N PRO A 136 25.09 14.34 5.35
CA PRO A 136 23.72 14.78 5.12
C PRO A 136 23.39 14.93 3.63
N LEU A 137 22.30 14.31 3.21
CA LEU A 137 21.75 14.51 1.86
C LEU A 137 21.00 15.84 1.81
N LYS A 138 21.31 16.68 0.82
CA LYS A 138 20.66 17.97 0.63
C LYS A 138 19.42 17.81 -0.23
N PHE A 139 18.24 17.97 0.37
CA PHE A 139 16.97 17.75 -0.30
C PHE A 139 16.77 18.64 -1.54
N ASP A 140 17.10 19.93 -1.44
CA ASP A 140 16.93 20.86 -2.54
C ASP A 140 17.87 20.55 -3.72
N ASP A 141 19.10 20.11 -3.44
CA ASP A 141 20.06 19.70 -4.47
C ASP A 141 19.56 18.45 -5.22
N LEU A 142 19.07 17.44 -4.49
CA LEU A 142 18.47 16.24 -5.07
C LEU A 142 17.21 16.56 -5.87
N LYS A 143 16.34 17.44 -5.36
CA LYS A 143 15.13 17.90 -6.03
C LYS A 143 15.46 18.61 -7.33
N ARG A 144 16.46 19.50 -7.32
CA ARG A 144 16.97 20.21 -8.50
C ARG A 144 17.54 19.23 -9.52
N LYS A 145 18.43 18.32 -9.10
CA LYS A 145 19.02 17.28 -9.95
C LYS A 145 17.95 16.43 -10.63
N LYS A 146 16.92 15.99 -9.88
CA LYS A 146 15.77 15.26 -10.43
C LYS A 146 15.01 16.06 -11.49
N ARG A 147 14.66 17.32 -11.22
CA ARG A 147 13.93 18.15 -12.20
C ARG A 147 14.69 18.27 -13.52
N MET A 148 16.01 18.47 -13.45
CA MET A 148 16.88 18.51 -14.63
C MET A 148 16.89 17.18 -15.38
N SER A 149 17.09 16.07 -14.65
CA SER A 149 17.18 14.74 -15.25
C SER A 149 15.85 14.31 -15.90
N ASP A 150 14.72 14.65 -15.29
CA ASP A 150 13.37 14.42 -15.82
C ASP A 150 13.15 15.20 -17.11
N TYR A 151 13.55 16.47 -17.18
CA TYR A 151 13.46 17.25 -18.40
C TYR A 151 14.24 16.60 -19.55
N CYS A 152 15.51 16.24 -19.31
CA CYS A 152 16.38 15.63 -20.31
C CYS A 152 15.92 14.23 -20.75
N GLN A 153 15.37 13.42 -19.84
CA GLN A 153 14.82 12.11 -20.18
C GLN A 153 13.62 12.24 -21.10
N ASN A 154 12.70 13.16 -20.77
CA ASN A 154 11.41 13.26 -21.43
C ASN A 154 11.44 14.06 -22.73
N PHE A 155 12.51 14.81 -22.99
CA PHE A 155 12.58 15.75 -24.12
C PHE A 155 12.24 15.10 -25.46
N ASN A 156 12.80 13.93 -25.77
CA ASN A 156 12.53 13.23 -27.03
C ASN A 156 11.05 12.81 -27.14
N THR A 157 10.47 12.30 -26.05
CA THR A 157 9.05 11.95 -25.99
C THR A 157 8.19 13.19 -26.23
N LEU A 158 8.53 14.32 -25.59
CA LEU A 158 7.83 15.59 -25.80
C LEU A 158 7.98 16.07 -27.25
N TYR A 159 9.18 16.01 -27.82
CA TYR A 159 9.43 16.38 -29.21
C TYR A 159 8.54 15.57 -30.15
N ILE A 160 8.54 14.24 -30.06
CA ILE A 160 7.71 13.36 -30.90
C ILE A 160 6.22 13.69 -30.72
N LYS A 161 5.76 13.78 -29.48
CA LYS A 161 4.34 14.06 -29.16
C LYS A 161 3.94 15.48 -29.52
N LEU A 162 4.86 16.43 -29.63
CA LEU A 162 4.59 17.84 -29.91
C LEU A 162 4.93 18.29 -31.35
N THR A 163 5.54 17.45 -32.18
CA THR A 163 5.92 17.82 -33.56
C THR A 163 5.34 16.92 -34.65
N ASN A 164 4.73 15.76 -34.31
CA ASN A 164 4.10 14.86 -35.29
C ASN A 164 2.67 15.28 -35.69
N HIS A 165 2.22 14.95 -36.90
CA HIS A 165 0.98 15.51 -37.50
C HIS A 165 -0.37 14.97 -37.01
N ASN A 166 -0.42 13.92 -36.17
CA ASN A 166 -1.68 13.34 -35.67
C ASN A 166 -1.59 13.13 -34.15
N LYS A 167 -2.36 13.90 -33.35
CA LYS A 167 -2.14 13.92 -31.90
C LYS A 167 -3.42 13.81 -31.07
N PRO A 168 -3.80 12.60 -30.66
CA PRO A 168 -4.52 12.46 -29.40
C PRO A 168 -3.70 13.09 -28.26
N ASN A 169 -4.37 13.77 -27.33
CA ASN A 169 -3.80 14.22 -26.05
C ASN A 169 -2.66 15.25 -26.13
N CYS A 170 -2.53 15.99 -27.25
CA CYS A 170 -1.47 17.00 -27.43
C CYS A 170 -1.39 18.02 -26.29
N ARG A 171 -2.56 18.42 -25.75
CA ARG A 171 -2.68 19.38 -24.65
C ARG A 171 -1.88 18.96 -23.41
N ILE A 172 -1.96 17.69 -23.02
CA ILE A 172 -1.32 17.18 -21.80
C ILE A 172 0.19 17.30 -21.90
N TYR A 173 0.76 16.89 -23.04
CA TYR A 173 2.20 17.01 -23.28
C TYR A 173 2.65 18.47 -23.40
N TYR A 174 1.80 19.34 -23.96
CA TYR A 174 2.10 20.77 -24.09
C TYR A 174 2.09 21.46 -22.72
N ASP A 175 1.10 21.16 -21.88
CA ASP A 175 1.00 21.69 -20.51
C ASP A 175 2.19 21.22 -19.66
N TYR A 176 2.57 19.94 -19.77
CA TYR A 176 3.78 19.42 -19.12
C TYR A 176 5.05 20.13 -19.63
N PHE A 177 5.25 20.21 -20.94
CA PHE A 177 6.40 20.88 -21.55
C PHE A 177 6.52 22.33 -21.09
N ASN A 178 5.41 23.09 -21.06
CA ASN A 178 5.43 24.46 -20.57
C ASN A 178 5.81 24.58 -19.09
N LYS A 179 5.44 23.60 -18.24
CA LYS A 179 5.82 23.58 -16.82
C LYS A 179 7.30 23.25 -16.60
N THR A 180 7.93 22.55 -17.55
CA THR A 180 9.30 22.04 -17.39
C THR A 180 10.34 22.78 -18.23
N LYS A 181 9.97 23.48 -19.29
CA LYS A 181 10.92 24.05 -20.27
C LYS A 181 11.95 25.01 -19.67
N ASP A 182 11.58 25.77 -18.64
CA ASP A 182 12.48 26.76 -18.03
C ASP A 182 13.65 26.10 -17.27
N ILE A 183 13.53 24.81 -16.93
CA ILE A 183 14.61 24.01 -16.33
C ILE A 183 15.82 23.95 -17.28
N TYR A 184 15.60 24.02 -18.59
CA TYR A 184 16.68 24.03 -19.58
C TYR A 184 17.66 25.19 -19.36
N LYS A 185 17.18 26.37 -18.97
CA LYS A 185 18.06 27.52 -18.68
C LYS A 185 19.07 27.15 -17.60
N GLU A 186 18.59 26.53 -16.53
CA GLU A 186 19.40 26.09 -15.40
C GLU A 186 20.41 25.01 -15.80
N ILE A 187 20.03 24.09 -16.70
CA ILE A 187 20.94 23.08 -17.26
C ILE A 187 22.02 23.78 -18.10
N SER A 188 21.63 24.65 -19.02
CA SER A 188 22.53 25.31 -19.96
C SER A 188 23.56 26.23 -19.29
N GLU A 189 23.19 26.84 -18.15
CA GLU A 189 24.07 27.75 -17.40
C GLU A 189 25.03 27.01 -16.47
N ASN A 190 24.60 25.87 -15.89
CA ASN A 190 25.31 25.25 -14.76
C ASN A 190 25.94 23.89 -15.10
N CYS A 191 25.61 23.28 -16.24
CA CYS A 191 26.14 21.99 -16.66
C CYS A 191 27.04 22.13 -17.89
N PRO A 192 28.36 22.31 -17.70
CA PRO A 192 29.31 22.39 -18.80
C PRO A 192 29.54 21.03 -19.48
N LYS A 193 29.97 21.09 -20.75
CA LYS A 193 30.04 19.96 -21.67
C LYS A 193 31.08 18.91 -21.32
N GLU A 194 32.22 19.30 -20.73
CA GLU A 194 33.35 18.42 -20.43
C GLU A 194 34.28 19.06 -19.37
N GLY A 195 34.84 18.26 -18.47
CA GLY A 195 36.01 18.63 -17.66
C GLY A 195 35.81 19.59 -16.46
N ALA A 196 34.58 20.03 -16.16
CA ALA A 196 34.30 20.81 -14.96
C ALA A 196 33.70 19.95 -13.83
N ASP A 197 33.79 20.44 -12.59
CA ASP A 197 33.07 19.86 -11.45
C ASP A 197 31.56 19.96 -11.71
N THR A 198 31.02 18.83 -12.13
CA THR A 198 29.65 18.64 -12.62
C THR A 198 28.83 17.80 -11.65
N ASN A 199 29.25 17.68 -10.39
CA ASN A 199 28.65 16.78 -9.40
C ASN A 199 27.12 16.95 -9.24
N ASN A 200 26.60 18.16 -9.51
CA ASN A 200 25.16 18.46 -9.43
C ASN A 200 24.40 18.34 -10.77
N CYS A 201 25.08 17.99 -11.84
CA CYS A 201 24.50 17.88 -13.17
C CYS A 201 24.15 16.43 -13.50
N PRO A 202 22.90 16.15 -13.92
CA PRO A 202 22.53 14.79 -14.28
C PRO A 202 23.29 14.30 -15.51
N GLN A 203 23.88 13.10 -15.43
CA GLN A 203 24.58 12.51 -16.58
C GLN A 203 23.72 12.38 -17.83
N ILE A 204 22.41 12.15 -17.68
CA ILE A 204 21.48 12.06 -18.82
C ILE A 204 21.33 13.38 -19.60
N CYS A 205 21.72 14.50 -19.00
CA CYS A 205 21.76 15.82 -19.64
C CYS A 205 23.12 16.13 -20.28
N MET A 206 24.19 15.42 -19.91
CA MET A 206 25.53 15.71 -20.40
C MET A 206 25.65 15.46 -21.90
N GLY A 207 26.31 16.40 -22.59
CA GLY A 207 26.51 16.35 -24.04
C GLY A 207 25.25 16.61 -24.87
N LYS A 208 24.11 16.98 -24.25
CA LYS A 208 22.82 17.22 -24.91
C LYS A 208 22.37 18.67 -24.93
N ASP A 209 23.23 19.62 -24.58
CA ASP A 209 22.83 21.02 -24.37
C ASP A 209 22.16 21.63 -25.60
N LYS A 210 22.49 21.21 -26.82
CA LYS A 210 21.79 21.70 -28.02
C LYS A 210 20.58 20.85 -28.41
N ASP A 211 20.55 19.58 -28.03
CA ASP A 211 19.53 18.63 -28.46
C ASP A 211 18.24 18.76 -27.65
N ASN A 212 18.35 19.28 -26.43
CA ASN A 212 17.22 19.48 -25.51
C ASN A 212 16.76 20.93 -25.41
N ASP A 213 17.14 21.80 -26.36
CA ASP A 213 16.71 23.20 -26.37
C ASP A 213 15.18 23.27 -26.60
N PRO A 214 14.39 23.88 -25.69
CA PRO A 214 12.94 24.00 -25.85
C PRO A 214 12.52 24.72 -27.14
N GLU A 215 13.38 25.57 -27.71
CA GLU A 215 13.12 26.24 -28.99
C GLU A 215 12.97 25.26 -30.16
N ILE A 216 13.58 24.07 -30.07
CA ILE A 216 13.41 23.02 -31.09
C ILE A 216 11.94 22.56 -31.13
N ILE A 217 11.32 22.37 -29.97
CA ILE A 217 9.91 22.00 -29.87
C ILE A 217 9.03 23.17 -30.27
N HIS A 218 9.32 24.40 -29.82
CA HIS A 218 8.54 25.59 -30.17
C HIS A 218 8.47 25.81 -31.69
N LYS A 219 9.61 25.76 -32.40
CA LYS A 219 9.67 26.01 -33.85
C LYS A 219 8.97 24.94 -34.67
N ASN A 220 8.93 23.71 -34.17
CA ASN A 220 8.33 22.56 -34.86
C ASN A 220 6.95 22.19 -34.30
N LEU A 221 6.35 23.05 -33.48
CA LEU A 221 5.10 22.75 -32.79
C LEU A 221 3.95 22.56 -33.78
N LYS A 222 3.42 21.34 -33.86
CA LYS A 222 2.25 20.99 -34.70
C LYS A 222 0.98 20.76 -33.89
N CYS A 223 0.92 21.34 -32.69
CA CYS A 223 -0.25 21.24 -31.80
C CYS A 223 -1.21 22.39 -32.12
N ASN A 224 -2.47 22.10 -32.43
CA ASN A 224 -3.47 23.16 -32.62
C ASN A 224 -4.02 23.58 -31.25
N ILE A 225 -3.46 24.66 -30.69
CA ILE A 225 -3.74 25.15 -29.32
C ILE A 225 -4.76 26.31 -29.36
N THR A 226 -5.29 26.69 -30.53
CA THR A 226 -6.09 27.91 -30.76
C THR A 226 -7.49 27.96 -30.12
N GLY A 227 -7.86 27.01 -29.26
CA GLY A 227 -9.02 27.11 -28.36
C GLY A 227 -8.69 27.39 -26.88
N VAL A 228 -7.43 27.75 -26.56
CA VAL A 228 -6.87 27.54 -25.20
C VAL A 228 -6.64 28.80 -24.36
N GLN A 229 -6.54 30.01 -24.92
CA GLN A 229 -6.40 31.23 -24.08
C GLN A 229 -7.62 31.47 -23.19
N GLU A 230 -8.84 31.13 -23.64
CA GLU A 230 -10.05 31.26 -22.83
C GLU A 230 -10.17 30.19 -21.71
N LYS A 231 -9.45 29.07 -21.83
CA LYS A 231 -9.42 28.00 -20.80
C LYS A 231 -8.28 28.16 -19.81
N GLN A 232 -7.15 28.77 -20.15
CA GLN A 232 -6.05 29.02 -19.19
C GLN A 232 -6.50 29.87 -17.99
N GLN A 233 -7.42 30.82 -18.22
CA GLN A 233 -8.04 31.60 -17.14
C GLN A 233 -8.87 30.74 -16.19
N LYS A 234 -9.56 29.71 -16.69
CA LYS A 234 -10.32 28.73 -15.89
C LYS A 234 -9.42 27.67 -15.24
N VAL A 235 -8.35 27.24 -15.91
CA VAL A 235 -7.36 26.28 -15.40
C VAL A 235 -6.56 26.87 -14.24
N ASN A 236 -6.21 28.16 -14.26
CA ASN A 236 -5.57 28.81 -13.10
C ASN A 236 -6.47 28.81 -11.84
N GLN A 237 -7.78 28.83 -12.03
CA GLN A 237 -8.76 28.75 -10.95
C GLN A 237 -8.93 27.30 -10.46
N GLU A 238 -8.88 26.33 -11.37
CA GLU A 238 -8.93 24.89 -11.09
C GLU A 238 -7.61 24.36 -10.48
N GLU A 239 -6.44 24.91 -10.85
CA GLU A 239 -5.13 24.58 -10.30
C GLU A 239 -4.98 25.12 -8.87
N LYS A 240 -5.54 26.29 -8.55
CA LYS A 240 -5.69 26.75 -7.16
C LYS A 240 -6.58 25.80 -6.34
N CYS A 241 -7.73 25.39 -6.89
CA CYS A 241 -8.64 24.46 -6.22
C CYS A 241 -8.05 23.05 -6.07
N ASN A 242 -7.27 22.57 -7.04
CA ASN A 242 -6.59 21.28 -7.00
C ASN A 242 -5.38 21.30 -6.07
N THR A 243 -4.64 22.41 -6.00
CA THR A 243 -3.58 22.58 -5.00
C THR A 243 -4.16 22.53 -3.59
N GLU A 244 -5.30 23.18 -3.36
CA GLU A 244 -6.02 23.12 -2.09
C GLU A 244 -6.54 21.70 -1.79
N LYS A 245 -7.07 21.00 -2.80
CA LYS A 245 -7.53 19.61 -2.68
C LYS A 245 -6.40 18.60 -2.47
N ASP A 246 -5.25 18.80 -3.10
CA ASP A 246 -4.06 17.95 -2.94
C ASP A 246 -3.37 18.25 -1.61
N THR A 247 -3.45 19.49 -1.11
CA THR A 247 -3.07 19.84 0.26
C THR A 247 -4.01 19.16 1.26
N LEU A 248 -5.32 19.18 1.02
CA LEU A 248 -6.31 18.48 1.85
C LEU A 248 -6.17 16.95 1.79
N ARG A 249 -5.83 16.38 0.63
CA ARG A 249 -5.51 14.95 0.48
C ARG A 249 -4.22 14.59 1.16
N SER A 250 -3.18 15.41 1.02
CA SER A 250 -1.92 15.21 1.75
C SER A 250 -2.16 15.29 3.26
N GLN A 251 -2.99 16.23 3.73
CA GLN A 251 -3.39 16.31 5.14
C GLN A 251 -4.22 15.10 5.57
N LEU A 252 -5.09 14.58 4.71
CA LEU A 252 -5.87 13.37 4.97
C LEU A 252 -5.00 12.11 5.01
N ASP A 253 -4.07 11.97 4.07
CA ASP A 253 -3.11 10.87 4.00
C ASP A 253 -2.13 10.95 5.17
N GLN A 254 -1.70 12.14 5.56
CA GLN A 254 -0.89 12.39 6.74
C GLN A 254 -1.69 12.12 8.03
N ALA A 255 -3.02 12.33 8.04
CA ALA A 255 -3.90 11.93 9.13
C ALA A 255 -4.18 10.41 9.17
N LEU A 256 -4.10 9.72 8.02
CA LEU A 256 -4.24 8.27 7.91
C LEU A 256 -2.93 7.52 8.21
N VAL A 257 -1.78 8.15 7.95
CA VAL A 257 -0.42 7.62 8.19
C VAL A 257 0.14 8.09 9.53
N ALA A 258 -0.43 9.12 10.15
CA ALA A 258 -0.15 9.45 11.55
C ALA A 258 -0.36 8.18 12.39
N PRO A 259 0.69 7.68 13.07
CA PRO A 259 0.63 6.42 13.77
C PRO A 259 -0.45 6.55 14.82
N SER A 260 -1.55 5.82 14.66
CA SER A 260 -2.54 5.57 15.71
C SER A 260 -2.60 6.69 16.77
N LYS A 261 -2.95 7.93 16.39
CA LYS A 261 -3.29 8.99 17.36
C LYS A 261 -4.64 8.71 18.04
N ARG A 262 -5.06 7.45 18.03
CA ARG A 262 -5.78 6.83 19.13
C ARG A 262 -4.93 5.66 19.61
N ALA A 263 -3.98 5.96 20.50
CA ALA A 263 -3.90 5.10 21.67
C ALA A 263 -5.35 4.93 22.15
N PHE A 264 -5.79 3.70 22.40
CA PHE A 264 -7.09 3.43 23.01
C PHE A 264 -7.16 4.22 24.32
N ASP A 265 -7.65 5.44 24.24
CA ASP A 265 -7.90 6.26 25.40
C ASP A 265 -9.27 5.81 25.89
N TYR A 266 -9.30 5.24 27.09
CA TYR A 266 -10.50 4.67 27.73
C TYR A 266 -11.62 5.72 27.96
N SER A 267 -11.39 6.96 27.54
CA SER A 267 -12.28 8.11 27.68
C SER A 267 -13.03 8.50 26.39
N ASP A 268 -12.81 7.81 25.25
CA ASP A 268 -13.58 8.08 24.01
C ASP A 268 -14.97 7.41 24.10
N PRO A 269 -16.09 8.16 24.03
CA PRO A 269 -17.44 7.59 24.09
C PRO A 269 -17.71 6.59 22.96
N ARG A 270 -16.98 6.66 21.83
CA ARG A 270 -17.08 5.69 20.73
C ARG A 270 -16.55 4.31 21.11
N THR A 271 -15.54 4.25 21.98
CA THR A 271 -14.98 3.00 22.52
C THR A 271 -15.99 2.29 23.41
N VAL A 272 -16.77 3.04 24.20
CA VAL A 272 -17.87 2.48 25.01
C VAL A 272 -18.93 1.85 24.12
N PHE A 273 -19.34 2.52 23.03
CA PHE A 273 -20.28 1.93 22.08
C PHE A 273 -19.72 0.69 21.40
N LEU A 274 -18.44 0.68 21.00
CA LEU A 274 -17.80 -0.49 20.38
C LEU A 274 -17.69 -1.70 21.33
N ILE A 275 -17.39 -1.47 22.61
CA ILE A 275 -17.41 -2.53 23.64
C ILE A 275 -18.84 -3.04 23.84
N LEU A 276 -19.82 -2.14 23.93
CA LEU A 276 -21.23 -2.53 24.05
C LEU A 276 -21.70 -3.35 22.85
N PHE A 277 -21.38 -2.94 21.62
CA PHE A 277 -21.77 -3.65 20.40
C PHE A 277 -21.06 -5.00 20.25
N THR A 278 -19.79 -5.11 20.66
CA THR A 278 -19.10 -6.41 20.65
C THR A 278 -19.65 -7.36 21.70
N LEU A 279 -19.93 -6.88 22.92
CA LEU A 279 -20.59 -7.68 23.96
C LEU A 279 -22.01 -8.09 23.56
N TRP A 280 -22.77 -7.20 22.92
CA TRP A 280 -24.08 -7.52 22.36
C TRP A 280 -24.00 -8.55 21.23
N GLY A 281 -23.04 -8.39 20.33
CA GLY A 281 -22.80 -9.32 19.24
C GLY A 281 -22.51 -10.73 19.75
N ILE A 282 -21.62 -10.84 20.75
CA ILE A 282 -21.27 -12.09 21.42
C ILE A 282 -22.49 -12.70 22.13
N PHE A 283 -23.25 -11.88 22.88
CA PHE A 283 -24.46 -12.33 23.58
C PHE A 283 -25.51 -12.88 22.61
N LEU A 284 -25.74 -12.18 21.49
CA LEU A 284 -26.67 -12.63 20.46
C LEU A 284 -26.18 -13.92 19.80
N THR A 285 -24.89 -14.05 19.50
CA THR A 285 -24.34 -15.29 18.93
C THR A 285 -24.54 -16.46 19.89
N PHE A 286 -24.25 -16.31 21.19
CA PHE A 286 -24.51 -17.35 22.17
C PHE A 286 -26.00 -17.67 22.30
N PHE A 287 -26.89 -16.67 22.28
CA PHE A 287 -28.33 -16.88 22.33
C PHE A 287 -28.84 -17.71 21.15
N PHE A 288 -28.41 -17.39 19.94
CA PHE A 288 -28.76 -18.15 18.74
C PHE A 288 -28.16 -19.56 18.75
N LEU A 289 -26.90 -19.71 19.16
CA LEU A 289 -26.26 -21.02 19.28
C LEU A 289 -26.92 -21.91 20.35
N CYS A 290 -27.37 -21.34 21.47
CA CYS A 290 -28.11 -22.07 22.50
C CYS A 290 -29.51 -22.49 22.06
N LYS A 291 -30.13 -21.76 21.12
CA LYS A 291 -31.47 -22.06 20.61
C LYS A 291 -31.47 -23.00 19.41
N ILE A 292 -30.43 -22.96 18.57
CA ILE A 292 -30.33 -23.69 17.30
C ILE A 292 -29.48 -24.97 17.44
N THR A 293 -28.47 -24.97 18.30
CA THR A 293 -27.58 -26.12 18.53
C THR A 293 -28.07 -26.90 19.76
N PRO A 294 -28.03 -28.25 19.81
CA PRO A 294 -28.51 -29.05 20.96
C PRO A 294 -27.63 -28.92 22.22
N PHE A 295 -26.87 -27.82 22.35
CA PHE A 295 -26.05 -27.47 23.50
C PHE A 295 -26.89 -27.21 24.76
N GLY A 296 -28.15 -26.79 24.62
CA GLY A 296 -29.07 -26.63 25.76
C GLY A 296 -29.30 -27.94 26.54
N SER A 297 -29.34 -29.09 25.84
CA SER A 297 -29.45 -30.41 26.47
C SER A 297 -28.14 -30.82 27.14
N TRP A 298 -26.98 -30.48 26.54
CA TRP A 298 -25.65 -30.78 27.06
C TRP A 298 -25.32 -30.01 28.36
N ILE A 299 -25.67 -28.72 28.42
CA ILE A 299 -25.49 -27.89 29.63
C ILE A 299 -26.40 -28.36 30.77
N ARG A 300 -27.66 -28.69 30.47
CA ARG A 300 -28.60 -29.26 31.46
C ARG A 300 -28.08 -30.60 31.99
N ASN A 301 -27.53 -31.46 31.13
CA ASN A 301 -27.00 -32.76 31.54
C ASN A 301 -25.73 -32.63 32.41
N ASN A 302 -24.85 -31.67 32.11
CA ASN A 302 -23.65 -31.43 32.91
C ASN A 302 -23.94 -30.78 34.27
N LEU A 303 -24.97 -29.93 34.37
CA LEU A 303 -25.41 -29.34 35.65
C LEU A 303 -26.17 -30.35 36.52
N ILE A 304 -26.98 -31.23 35.92
CA ILE A 304 -27.64 -32.34 36.63
C ILE A 304 -26.61 -33.40 37.08
N LYS A 305 -25.62 -33.73 36.24
CA LYS A 305 -24.51 -34.63 36.63
C LYS A 305 -23.71 -34.12 37.83
N LYS A 306 -23.52 -32.80 37.97
CA LYS A 306 -22.83 -32.23 39.14
C LYS A 306 -23.68 -32.25 40.43
N LYS A 307 -25.01 -32.37 40.33
CA LYS A 307 -25.90 -32.48 41.50
C LYS A 307 -26.02 -33.92 41.99
N LEU A 308 -25.88 -34.92 41.11
CA LEU A 308 -25.88 -36.35 41.45
C LEU A 308 -24.56 -36.86 42.06
N VAL A 309 -23.42 -36.19 41.82
CA VAL A 309 -22.10 -36.63 42.34
C VAL A 309 -21.90 -36.27 43.83
N ARG A 310 -22.86 -35.60 44.48
CA ARG A 310 -22.73 -35.20 45.90
C ARG A 310 -23.56 -36.02 46.89
N ASP A 311 -24.45 -36.90 46.45
CA ASP A 311 -25.25 -37.73 47.35
C ASP A 311 -25.12 -39.22 46.97
N ASN A 312 -24.69 -40.00 47.97
CA ASN A 312 -24.80 -41.45 48.12
C ASN A 312 -23.62 -42.32 47.63
N PHE A 313 -22.73 -42.55 48.60
CA PHE A 313 -22.13 -43.85 48.86
C PHE A 313 -23.20 -44.92 49.16
N ASP A 314 -22.84 -46.16 48.84
CA ASP A 314 -23.42 -47.46 49.25
C ASP A 314 -24.82 -47.84 48.73
N GLU A 315 -24.87 -48.71 47.71
CA GLU A 315 -25.41 -50.07 47.88
C GLU A 315 -25.04 -50.98 46.70
N LEU A 316 -24.82 -52.26 47.03
CA LEU A 316 -24.45 -53.38 46.16
C LEU A 316 -25.67 -53.94 45.39
N VAL A 317 -25.36 -54.78 44.38
CA VAL A 317 -26.16 -55.92 43.85
C VAL A 317 -26.78 -55.75 42.45
N GLU A 318 -26.16 -56.50 41.52
CA GLU A 318 -26.66 -57.29 40.36
C GLU A 318 -27.41 -56.67 39.16
N ASP A 319 -26.70 -56.74 38.03
CA ASP A 319 -27.04 -57.28 36.69
C ASP A 319 -28.52 -57.54 36.32
N GLU A 320 -28.98 -56.99 35.17
CA GLU A 320 -29.66 -57.75 34.10
C GLU A 320 -30.04 -56.90 32.85
N SER A 321 -29.67 -57.46 31.67
CA SER A 321 -30.32 -57.47 30.33
C SER A 321 -31.14 -56.24 29.87
N ILE A 322 -30.75 -55.49 28.83
CA ILE A 322 -30.84 -55.75 27.37
C ILE A 322 -32.21 -56.27 26.85
N TYR A 323 -32.82 -55.43 25.99
CA TYR A 323 -34.00 -55.60 25.10
C TYR A 323 -35.39 -55.50 25.76
N ASP A 324 -36.24 -54.54 25.36
CA ASP A 324 -37.22 -54.79 24.29
C ASP A 324 -37.99 -53.53 23.83
N TYR A 325 -38.13 -53.46 22.51
CA TYR A 325 -39.10 -52.79 21.62
C TYR A 325 -39.66 -51.39 21.93
N SER A 326 -39.17 -50.41 21.15
CA SER A 326 -39.97 -49.27 20.69
C SER A 326 -40.58 -49.62 19.33
N GLU A 327 -41.88 -49.94 19.30
CA GLU A 327 -42.63 -50.08 18.06
C GLU A 327 -43.07 -48.71 17.54
N ASP A 328 -42.69 -48.48 16.29
CA ASP A 328 -43.07 -47.40 15.39
C ASP A 328 -44.57 -47.45 15.07
N VAL A 329 -45.22 -46.29 15.03
CA VAL A 329 -46.51 -46.17 14.33
C VAL A 329 -46.54 -44.84 13.59
N ASN A 330 -46.28 -44.91 12.28
CA ASN A 330 -46.90 -43.98 11.34
C ASN A 330 -47.37 -44.68 10.05
N THR A 331 -48.65 -44.41 9.72
CA THR A 331 -49.30 -44.46 8.40
C THR A 331 -49.66 -45.81 7.73
N ASN A 332 -50.90 -46.23 7.94
CA ASN A 332 -51.94 -46.65 6.96
C ASN A 332 -51.54 -47.41 5.68
N MET A 333 -51.97 -48.69 5.54
CA MET A 333 -52.78 -49.12 4.38
C MET A 333 -53.58 -50.43 4.60
N LYS A 334 -54.90 -50.27 4.78
CA LYS A 334 -56.04 -51.15 4.43
C LYS A 334 -56.25 -52.53 5.09
N ASN A 335 -57.49 -52.64 5.60
CA ASN A 335 -58.36 -53.81 5.75
C ASN A 335 -57.99 -54.86 6.80
N VAL A 336 -58.55 -54.75 8.01
CA VAL A 336 -59.62 -55.66 8.50
C VAL A 336 -60.47 -54.89 9.54
N ASN A 337 -61.79 -55.01 9.41
CA ASN A 337 -62.82 -54.33 10.20
C ASN A 337 -63.06 -54.98 11.58
N TYR A 338 -63.08 -54.11 12.61
CA TYR A 338 -63.97 -53.98 13.78
C TYR A 338 -64.38 -55.19 14.67
N ASN A 339 -64.26 -55.00 15.99
CA ASN A 339 -65.37 -54.98 16.96
C ASN A 339 -64.82 -54.65 18.38
N ILE A 340 -64.94 -53.41 18.86
CA ILE A 340 -65.98 -52.88 19.77
C ILE A 340 -65.94 -53.47 21.20
N SER A 341 -65.48 -52.57 22.10
CA SER A 341 -65.77 -52.32 23.53
C SER A 341 -66.64 -53.28 24.35
N TYR A 342 -66.28 -53.44 25.64
CA TYR A 342 -67.01 -52.74 26.71
C TYR A 342 -66.20 -52.63 28.00
N ASN A 343 -66.27 -51.45 28.60
CA ASN A 343 -65.88 -51.17 29.97
C ASN A 343 -67.12 -51.39 30.83
N SER A 344 -67.02 -52.08 31.97
CA SER A 344 -67.94 -51.78 33.08
C SER A 344 -67.26 -52.05 34.40
N ASP A 345 -67.25 -51.00 35.20
CA ASP A 345 -66.64 -50.85 36.50
C ASP A 345 -67.09 -51.87 37.55
N TRP A 346 -66.24 -51.97 38.58
CA TRP A 346 -66.59 -52.08 40.00
C TRP A 346 -66.71 -53.46 40.67
N ASN A 347 -65.82 -53.61 41.67
CA ASN A 347 -65.83 -54.40 42.92
C ASN A 347 -67.17 -54.20 43.71
N PRO A 348 -67.48 -54.84 44.88
CA PRO A 348 -66.72 -55.76 45.73
C PRO A 348 -67.51 -56.96 46.36
N SER A 349 -66.77 -57.87 46.99
CA SER A 349 -67.06 -58.68 48.19
C SER A 349 -68.44 -59.34 48.42
N GLN A 350 -68.55 -60.66 48.23
CA GLN A 350 -68.70 -61.68 49.30
C GLN A 350 -68.70 -63.09 48.72
#